data_AF-A0A151R2W9-F1
#
_entry.id   AF-A0A151R2W9-F1
#
_cell.length_a   1.000
_cell.length_b   1.000
_cell.length_c   1.000
_cell.angle_alpha   90.00
_cell.angle_beta   90.00
_cell.angle_gamma   90.00
#
_symmetry.space_group_name_H-M   'P 1'
#
loop_
_entity.id
_entity.type
_entity.pdbx_description
1 polymer ?
#
loop_
_entity_poly.entity_id
_entity_poly.type
_entity_poly.pdbx_seq_one_letter_code
_entity_poly.pdbx_strand_id
1 'polypeptide(L)'
;MSTKYFKINLPQFDGIDVDDWVFRLEEYFDVAKNPLEQRIKVARFHMIGPAYAWYKWMIHNDYTQDWKIFADALYKRFGSNLYTNPQEALKELKQEGTVKEYQTQFEALSTRVTGLTEQWLINFFVAGLNDYLKCQLRLAKPPTYHEAVALAFLHEQNYTALQQSLKQSSIVSSFLTRPSTFRTPAAQPASNPINRITNSHSTFSNKTRDSSSVSTPPTLVTSPPKTKPPYKRFTAAELRE
;
A
#
# COMPACT_ATOMS: atom_id res chain seq x y z
N MET A 1 -13.05 -22.74 39.63
CA MET A 1 -11.95 -22.20 38.80
C MET A 1 -12.59 -21.38 37.70
N SER A 2 -12.30 -20.08 37.63
CA SER A 2 -12.90 -19.19 36.62
C SER A 2 -12.12 -19.33 35.32
N THR A 3 -12.65 -20.11 34.38
CA THR A 3 -12.15 -20.17 33.00
C THR A 3 -12.39 -18.80 32.38
N LYS A 4 -11.31 -18.01 32.25
CA LYS A 4 -11.35 -16.76 31.47
C LYS A 4 -11.70 -17.12 30.03
N TYR A 5 -12.96 -16.93 29.65
CA TYR A 5 -13.37 -17.02 28.26
C TYR A 5 -12.60 -15.96 27.47
N PHE A 6 -11.70 -16.39 26.59
CA PHE A 6 -11.11 -15.50 25.60
C PHE A 6 -12.26 -14.95 24.75
N LYS A 7 -12.55 -13.67 24.89
CA LYS A 7 -13.56 -12.99 24.08
C LYS A 7 -12.99 -12.84 22.67
N ILE A 8 -13.31 -13.80 21.80
CA ILE A 8 -13.03 -13.69 20.37
C ILE A 8 -13.91 -12.57 19.82
N ASN A 9 -13.28 -11.49 19.36
CA ASN A 9 -14.00 -10.40 18.69
C ASN A 9 -14.16 -10.78 17.23
N LEU A 10 -15.41 -11.01 16.82
CA LEU A 10 -15.73 -11.29 15.43
C LEU A 10 -15.60 -10.01 14.58
N PRO A 11 -15.00 -10.11 13.38
CA PRO A 11 -14.81 -8.97 12.47
C PRO A 11 -16.15 -8.42 11.96
N GLN A 12 -16.22 -7.10 11.77
CA GLN A 12 -17.34 -6.47 11.06
C GLN A 12 -17.18 -6.67 9.54
N PHE A 13 -18.29 -6.70 8.81
CA PHE A 13 -18.33 -6.88 7.37
C PHE A 13 -19.22 -5.85 6.69
N ASP A 14 -18.61 -5.04 5.84
CA ASP A 14 -19.26 -4.02 5.02
C ASP A 14 -19.47 -4.45 3.55
N GLY A 15 -18.91 -5.58 3.16
CA GLY A 15 -18.96 -6.11 1.80
C GLY A 15 -17.58 -6.36 1.17
N ILE A 16 -16.49 -6.04 1.87
CA ILE A 16 -15.11 -6.23 1.39
C ILE A 16 -14.53 -7.54 1.93
N ASP A 17 -13.77 -8.25 1.09
CA ASP A 17 -13.05 -9.50 1.43
C ASP A 17 -13.93 -10.58 2.09
N VAL A 18 -15.01 -10.96 1.41
CA VAL A 18 -15.96 -11.98 1.88
C VAL A 18 -15.29 -13.32 2.24
N ASP A 19 -14.22 -13.69 1.54
CA ASP A 19 -13.46 -14.92 1.80
C ASP A 19 -12.90 -14.95 3.23
N ASP A 20 -12.17 -13.90 3.63
CA ASP A 20 -11.56 -13.80 4.97
C ASP A 20 -12.64 -13.69 6.05
N TRP A 21 -13.72 -12.93 5.78
CA TRP A 21 -14.81 -12.78 6.75
C TRP A 21 -15.56 -14.08 7.00
N VAL A 22 -15.93 -14.82 5.95
CA VAL A 22 -16.59 -16.13 6.07
C VAL A 22 -15.65 -17.12 6.77
N PHE A 23 -14.38 -17.18 6.38
CA PHE A 23 -13.40 -18.08 6.99
C PHE A 23 -13.28 -17.87 8.50
N ARG A 24 -13.14 -16.62 8.97
CA ARG A 24 -13.06 -16.30 10.40
C ARG A 24 -14.34 -16.64 11.17
N LEU A 25 -15.51 -16.48 10.55
CA LEU A 25 -16.77 -16.88 11.16
C LEU A 25 -16.88 -18.40 11.31
N GLU A 26 -16.46 -19.15 10.30
CA GLU A 26 -16.45 -20.62 10.36
C GLU A 26 -15.49 -21.14 11.44
N GLU A 27 -14.30 -20.56 11.55
CA GLU A 27 -13.36 -20.85 12.63
C GLU A 27 -13.98 -20.55 14.01
N TYR A 28 -14.61 -19.38 14.17
CA TYR A 28 -15.33 -19.03 15.39
C TYR A 28 -16.45 -20.03 15.71
N PHE A 29 -17.26 -20.41 14.72
CA PHE A 29 -18.36 -21.36 14.93
C PHE A 29 -17.86 -22.74 15.35
N ASP A 30 -16.71 -23.17 14.83
CA ASP A 30 -16.09 -24.43 15.25
C ASP A 30 -15.55 -24.35 16.69
N VAL A 31 -14.84 -23.27 17.04
CA VAL A 31 -14.30 -23.08 18.40
C VAL A 31 -15.41 -22.92 19.44
N ALA A 32 -16.44 -22.12 19.14
CA ALA A 32 -17.56 -21.85 20.05
C ALA A 32 -18.64 -22.95 20.01
N LYS A 33 -18.51 -23.95 19.12
CA LYS A 33 -19.47 -25.05 18.90
C LYS A 33 -20.89 -24.54 18.65
N ASN A 34 -21.00 -23.53 17.78
CA ASN A 34 -22.28 -22.89 17.48
C ASN A 34 -23.16 -23.80 16.61
N PRO A 35 -24.43 -24.06 17.04
CA PRO A 35 -25.40 -24.78 16.21
C PRO A 35 -25.65 -24.07 14.88
N LEU A 36 -25.90 -24.84 13.81
CA LEU A 36 -26.13 -24.32 12.45
C LEU A 36 -27.20 -23.21 12.41
N GLU A 37 -28.31 -23.41 13.13
CA GLU A 37 -29.43 -22.48 13.23
C GLU A 37 -29.07 -21.11 13.84
N GLN A 38 -27.96 -21.03 14.58
CA GLN A 38 -27.48 -19.81 15.21
C GLN A 38 -26.42 -19.07 14.38
N ARG A 39 -25.79 -19.73 13.40
CA ARG A 39 -24.67 -19.16 12.64
C ARG A 39 -25.05 -17.89 11.90
N ILE A 40 -26.15 -17.91 11.15
CA ILE A 40 -26.68 -16.72 10.45
C ILE A 40 -27.07 -15.63 11.47
N LYS A 41 -27.65 -16.02 12.61
CA LYS A 41 -28.05 -15.07 13.67
C LYS A 41 -26.84 -14.37 14.27
N VAL A 42 -25.70 -15.03 14.40
CA VAL A 42 -24.44 -14.42 14.83
C VAL A 42 -23.89 -13.54 13.71
N ALA A 43 -23.75 -14.09 12.50
CA ALA A 43 -23.16 -13.39 11.36
C ALA A 43 -23.84 -12.03 11.08
N ARG A 44 -25.17 -11.97 11.10
CA ARG A 44 -25.92 -10.72 10.83
C ARG A 44 -25.62 -9.58 11.79
N PHE A 45 -25.22 -9.85 13.04
CA PHE A 45 -24.84 -8.80 14.00
C PHE A 45 -23.49 -8.18 13.69
N HIS A 46 -22.68 -8.86 12.89
CA HIS A 46 -21.38 -8.41 12.43
C HIS A 46 -21.43 -7.82 11.02
N MET A 47 -22.58 -7.81 10.36
CA MET A 47 -22.76 -7.13 9.09
C MET A 47 -23.09 -5.66 9.31
N ILE A 48 -22.47 -4.79 8.53
CA ILE A 48 -22.66 -3.34 8.56
C ILE A 48 -22.88 -2.79 7.15
N GLY A 49 -23.29 -1.53 7.04
CA GLY A 49 -23.33 -0.80 5.76
C GLY A 49 -24.10 -1.52 4.64
N PRO A 50 -23.54 -1.57 3.41
CA PRO A 50 -24.14 -2.25 2.26
C PRO A 50 -24.43 -3.73 2.48
N ALA A 51 -23.54 -4.45 3.19
CA ALA A 51 -23.72 -5.86 3.51
C ALA A 51 -24.98 -6.11 4.34
N TYR A 52 -25.20 -5.31 5.39
CA TYR A 52 -26.41 -5.43 6.22
C TYR A 52 -27.68 -5.02 5.46
N ALA A 53 -27.60 -4.02 4.58
CA ALA A 53 -28.72 -3.65 3.72
C ALA A 53 -29.13 -4.80 2.79
N TRP A 54 -28.15 -5.51 2.21
CA TRP A 54 -28.39 -6.70 1.40
C TRP A 54 -28.97 -7.86 2.22
N TYR A 55 -28.45 -8.12 3.43
CA TYR A 55 -29.01 -9.15 4.33
C TYR A 55 -30.50 -8.89 4.60
N LYS A 56 -30.89 -7.63 4.87
CA LYS A 56 -32.31 -7.28 5.02
C LYS A 56 -33.09 -7.65 3.77
N TRP A 57 -32.64 -7.25 2.58
CA TRP A 57 -33.33 -7.58 1.32
C TRP A 57 -33.53 -9.09 1.17
N MET A 58 -32.50 -9.90 1.44
CA MET A 58 -32.55 -11.35 1.31
C MET A 58 -33.58 -12.00 2.27
N ILE A 59 -33.70 -11.52 3.51
CA ILE A 59 -34.72 -11.98 4.48
C ILE A 59 -36.14 -11.64 4.01
N HIS A 60 -36.37 -10.46 3.43
CA HIS A 60 -37.69 -10.07 2.94
C HIS A 60 -38.17 -10.90 1.74
N ASN A 61 -37.27 -11.63 1.10
CA ASN A 61 -37.54 -12.47 -0.05
C ASN A 61 -37.41 -13.97 0.29
N ASP A 62 -37.40 -14.35 1.57
CA ASP A 62 -37.37 -15.74 2.08
C ASP A 62 -36.19 -16.61 1.60
N TYR A 63 -35.04 -16.00 1.30
CA TYR A 63 -33.87 -16.71 0.75
C TYR A 63 -32.92 -17.34 1.80
N THR A 64 -33.27 -17.40 3.10
CA THR A 64 -32.35 -17.89 4.14
C THR A 64 -32.91 -19.00 5.01
N GLN A 65 -32.31 -20.18 4.92
CA GLN A 65 -32.60 -21.29 5.85
C GLN A 65 -31.33 -21.95 6.41
N ASP A 66 -30.24 -22.01 5.63
CA ASP A 66 -29.01 -22.71 6.02
C ASP A 66 -27.75 -21.84 5.81
N TRP A 67 -26.74 -22.03 6.67
CA TRP A 67 -25.47 -21.31 6.60
C TRP A 67 -24.78 -21.48 5.24
N LYS A 68 -24.81 -22.68 4.65
CA LYS A 68 -24.15 -22.95 3.37
C LYS A 68 -24.78 -22.15 2.24
N ILE A 69 -26.11 -22.05 2.22
CA ILE A 69 -26.86 -21.25 1.24
C ILE A 69 -26.54 -19.76 1.43
N PHE A 70 -26.47 -19.32 2.68
CA PHE A 70 -26.12 -17.94 3.01
C PHE A 70 -24.68 -17.58 2.60
N ALA A 71 -23.70 -18.45 2.88
CA ALA A 71 -22.31 -18.26 2.48
C ALA A 71 -22.15 -18.22 0.95
N ASP A 72 -22.79 -19.14 0.22
CA ASP A 72 -22.79 -19.14 -1.24
C ASP A 72 -23.41 -17.85 -1.83
N ALA A 73 -24.51 -17.37 -1.24
CA ALA A 73 -25.12 -16.10 -1.64
C ALA A 73 -24.21 -14.88 -1.35
N LEU A 74 -23.46 -14.91 -0.23
CA LEU A 74 -22.45 -13.90 0.09
C LEU A 74 -21.33 -13.88 -0.95
N TYR A 75 -20.78 -15.04 -1.31
CA TYR A 75 -19.75 -15.14 -2.35
C TYR A 75 -20.25 -14.62 -3.70
N LYS A 76 -21.47 -14.94 -4.10
CA LYS A 76 -22.06 -14.42 -5.36
C LYS A 76 -22.23 -12.90 -5.35
N ARG A 77 -22.50 -12.31 -4.19
CA ARG A 77 -22.80 -10.88 -4.06
C ARG A 77 -21.57 -10.01 -3.82
N PHE A 78 -20.67 -10.47 -2.94
CA PHE A 78 -19.53 -9.73 -2.41
C PHE A 78 -18.18 -10.38 -2.72
N GLY A 79 -18.18 -11.55 -3.36
CA GLY A 79 -16.96 -12.16 -3.87
C GLY A 79 -16.24 -11.16 -4.76
N SER A 80 -14.96 -10.94 -4.47
CA SER A 80 -14.09 -10.07 -5.26
C SER A 80 -14.02 -10.61 -6.67
N ASN A 81 -14.88 -10.06 -7.53
CA ASN A 81 -15.06 -10.36 -8.95
C ASN A 81 -15.14 -11.87 -9.25
N LEU A 82 -16.35 -12.38 -9.52
CA LEU A 82 -16.58 -13.72 -10.08
C LEU A 82 -15.73 -14.02 -11.34
N TYR A 83 -15.07 -13.01 -11.91
CA TYR A 83 -14.24 -13.04 -13.11
C TYR A 83 -12.73 -12.88 -12.86
N THR A 84 -12.26 -12.57 -11.65
CA THR A 84 -10.81 -12.47 -11.38
C THR A 84 -10.33 -13.80 -10.83
N ASN A 85 -9.82 -14.65 -11.72
CA ASN A 85 -9.17 -15.88 -11.35
C ASN A 85 -7.93 -15.56 -10.47
N PRO A 86 -7.89 -15.97 -9.19
CA PRO A 86 -6.77 -15.65 -8.30
C PRO A 86 -5.44 -16.17 -8.84
N GLN A 87 -5.47 -17.25 -9.64
CA GLN A 87 -4.28 -17.77 -10.31
C GLN A 87 -3.79 -16.84 -11.43
N GLU A 88 -4.70 -16.20 -12.16
CA GLU A 88 -4.34 -15.20 -13.18
C GLU A 88 -3.79 -13.94 -12.52
N ALA A 89 -4.45 -13.45 -11.47
CA ALA A 89 -3.97 -12.31 -10.69
C ALA A 89 -2.57 -12.58 -10.11
N LEU A 90 -2.32 -13.78 -9.57
CA LEU A 90 -0.99 -14.16 -9.06
C LEU A 90 0.06 -14.20 -10.17
N LYS A 91 -0.30 -14.66 -11.37
CA LYS A 91 0.60 -14.73 -12.53
C LYS A 91 0.93 -13.35 -13.10
N GLU A 92 -0.03 -12.44 -13.08
CA GLU A 92 0.11 -11.08 -13.59
C GLU A 92 0.77 -10.13 -12.58
N LEU A 93 0.78 -10.47 -11.29
CA LEU A 93 1.36 -9.63 -10.25
C LEU A 93 2.83 -9.27 -10.56
N LYS A 94 3.09 -7.97 -10.71
CA LYS A 94 4.43 -7.39 -10.90
C LYS A 94 4.83 -6.53 -9.72
N GLN A 95 6.12 -6.51 -9.44
CA GLN A 95 6.71 -5.60 -8.47
C GLN A 95 6.70 -4.18 -9.03
N GLU A 96 5.89 -3.29 -8.46
CA GLU A 96 5.93 -1.85 -8.77
C GLU A 96 6.70 -1.03 -7.72
N GLY A 97 6.72 -1.50 -6.47
CA GLY A 97 7.37 -0.86 -5.33
C GLY A 97 8.51 -1.68 -4.74
N THR A 98 8.61 -1.66 -3.41
CA THR A 98 9.63 -2.42 -2.68
C THR A 98 9.36 -3.92 -2.73
N VAL A 99 10.40 -4.73 -2.53
CA VAL A 99 10.24 -6.19 -2.38
C VAL A 99 9.27 -6.54 -1.25
N LYS A 100 9.22 -5.73 -0.17
CA LYS A 100 8.31 -5.95 0.96
C LYS A 100 6.84 -5.79 0.59
N GLU A 101 6.52 -4.73 -0.14
CA GLU A 101 5.15 -4.47 -0.60
C GLU A 101 4.73 -5.55 -1.59
N TYR A 102 5.62 -5.92 -2.52
CA TYR A 102 5.38 -7.00 -3.47
C TYR A 102 5.18 -8.35 -2.78
N GLN A 103 6.01 -8.71 -1.79
CA GLN A 103 5.85 -9.93 -0.99
C GLN A 103 4.47 -9.96 -0.33
N THR A 104 4.05 -8.87 0.31
CA THR A 104 2.75 -8.81 1.01
C THR A 104 1.58 -9.07 0.04
N GLN A 105 1.63 -8.46 -1.16
CA GLN A 105 0.60 -8.66 -2.18
C GLN A 105 0.63 -10.09 -2.75
N PHE A 106 1.83 -10.64 -2.97
CA PHE A 106 2.03 -11.99 -3.48
C PHE A 106 1.49 -13.03 -2.50
N GLU A 107 1.81 -12.91 -1.22
CA GLU A 107 1.32 -13.79 -0.16
C GLU A 107 -0.22 -13.73 -0.07
N ALA A 108 -0.80 -12.53 -0.09
CA ALA A 108 -2.25 -12.33 -0.04
C ALA A 108 -3.00 -12.97 -1.22
N LEU A 109 -2.40 -13.00 -2.42
CA LEU A 109 -2.97 -13.71 -3.57
C LEU A 109 -2.74 -15.22 -3.49
N SER A 110 -1.57 -15.64 -2.98
CA SER A 110 -1.22 -17.06 -2.87
C SER A 110 -2.14 -17.83 -1.92
N THR A 111 -2.65 -17.19 -0.86
CA THR A 111 -3.61 -17.82 0.07
C THR A 111 -4.95 -18.16 -0.60
N ARG A 112 -5.28 -17.49 -1.72
CA ARG A 112 -6.51 -17.70 -2.49
C ARG A 112 -6.36 -18.80 -3.56
N VAL A 113 -5.16 -19.33 -3.78
CA VAL A 113 -4.88 -20.34 -4.81
C VAL A 113 -4.54 -21.67 -4.13
N THR A 114 -5.27 -22.74 -4.49
CA THR A 114 -5.04 -24.08 -3.94
C THR A 114 -4.12 -24.91 -4.83
N GLY A 115 -3.35 -25.84 -4.23
CA GLY A 115 -2.53 -26.80 -4.99
C GLY A 115 -1.19 -26.26 -5.55
N LEU A 116 -0.75 -25.07 -5.14
CA LEU A 116 0.56 -24.54 -5.51
C LEU A 116 1.69 -25.33 -4.84
N THR A 117 2.50 -26.03 -5.63
CA THR A 117 3.77 -26.59 -5.14
C THR A 117 4.76 -25.45 -4.86
N GLU A 118 5.73 -25.68 -3.97
CA GLU A 118 6.78 -24.71 -3.67
C GLU A 118 7.54 -24.24 -4.92
N GLN A 119 7.84 -25.14 -5.86
CA GLN A 119 8.53 -24.78 -7.11
C GLN A 119 7.72 -23.77 -7.94
N TRP A 120 6.40 -23.94 -8.02
CA TRP A 120 5.51 -23.00 -8.72
C TRP A 120 5.47 -21.66 -8.00
N LEU A 121 5.45 -21.66 -6.66
CA LEU A 121 5.45 -20.45 -5.84
C LEU A 121 6.73 -19.62 -6.10
N ILE A 122 7.90 -20.27 -6.10
CA ILE A 122 9.18 -19.63 -6.44
C ILE A 122 9.14 -19.07 -7.87
N ASN A 123 8.69 -19.87 -8.84
CA ASN A 123 8.64 -19.46 -10.24
C ASN A 123 7.76 -18.23 -10.46
N PHE A 124 6.57 -18.19 -9.84
CA PHE A 124 5.68 -17.03 -9.94
C PHE A 124 6.26 -15.80 -9.24
N PHE A 125 6.82 -15.96 -8.04
CA PHE A 125 7.46 -14.88 -7.31
C PHE A 125 8.61 -14.26 -8.12
N VAL A 126 9.54 -15.08 -8.62
CA VAL A 126 10.68 -14.61 -9.42
C VAL A 126 10.23 -13.97 -10.74
N ALA A 127 9.17 -14.47 -11.36
CA ALA A 127 8.64 -13.92 -12.61
C ALA A 127 8.00 -12.54 -12.45
N GLY A 128 7.48 -12.21 -11.25
CA GLY A 128 6.88 -10.91 -10.96
C GLY A 128 7.86 -9.85 -10.46
N LEU A 129 9.05 -10.24 -9.98
CA LEU A 129 10.10 -9.29 -9.58
C LEU A 129 10.59 -8.40 -10.73
N ASN A 130 11.15 -7.26 -10.35
CA ASN A 130 11.88 -6.38 -11.25
C ASN A 130 13.06 -7.09 -11.93
N ASP A 131 13.40 -6.69 -13.16
CA ASP A 131 14.32 -7.44 -14.01
C ASP A 131 15.72 -7.63 -13.40
N TYR A 132 16.23 -6.63 -12.68
CA TYR A 132 17.50 -6.75 -11.95
C TYR A 132 17.45 -7.91 -10.93
N LEU A 133 16.44 -7.92 -10.05
CA LEU A 133 16.29 -8.92 -9.00
C LEU A 133 15.98 -10.30 -9.60
N LYS A 134 15.11 -10.34 -10.61
CA LYS A 134 14.78 -11.55 -11.37
C LYS A 134 16.02 -12.24 -11.93
N CYS A 135 16.95 -11.48 -12.52
CA CYS A 135 18.21 -12.04 -13.01
C CYS A 135 19.08 -12.61 -11.88
N GLN A 136 19.20 -11.89 -10.75
CA GLN A 136 19.98 -12.36 -9.60
C GLN A 136 19.42 -13.67 -9.01
N LEU A 137 18.09 -13.74 -8.83
CA LEU A 137 17.45 -14.92 -8.26
C LEU A 137 17.48 -16.13 -9.21
N ARG A 138 17.39 -15.90 -10.53
CA ARG A 138 17.57 -16.98 -11.53
C ARG A 138 18.98 -17.57 -11.50
N LEU A 139 19.98 -16.74 -11.21
CA LEU A 139 21.36 -17.20 -11.04
C LEU A 139 21.53 -17.97 -9.73
N ALA A 140 20.97 -17.45 -8.64
CA ALA A 140 21.09 -18.05 -7.31
C ALA A 140 20.32 -19.37 -7.16
N LYS A 141 19.22 -19.56 -7.91
CA LYS A 141 18.33 -20.74 -7.87
C LYS A 141 17.92 -21.12 -6.44
N PRO A 142 17.15 -20.26 -5.74
CA PRO A 142 16.72 -20.54 -4.38
C PRO A 142 15.91 -21.86 -4.33
N PRO A 143 16.20 -22.76 -3.38
CA PRO A 143 15.50 -24.02 -3.21
C PRO A 143 14.12 -23.86 -2.56
N THR A 144 13.89 -22.76 -1.84
CA THR A 144 12.63 -22.50 -1.11
C THR A 144 12.07 -21.12 -1.42
N TYR A 145 10.76 -20.95 -1.25
CA TYR A 145 10.10 -19.65 -1.40
C TYR A 145 10.67 -18.62 -0.42
N HIS A 146 10.87 -19.02 0.84
CA HIS A 146 11.38 -18.12 1.87
C HIS A 146 12.80 -17.64 1.57
N GLU A 147 13.66 -18.52 1.04
CA GLU A 147 15.01 -18.14 0.61
C GLU A 147 14.98 -17.22 -0.60
N ALA A 148 14.07 -17.44 -1.55
CA ALA A 148 13.87 -16.53 -2.68
C ALA A 148 13.51 -15.11 -2.19
N VAL A 149 12.61 -14.99 -1.21
CA VAL A 149 12.25 -13.70 -0.59
C VAL A 149 13.46 -13.07 0.09
N ALA A 150 14.19 -13.82 0.91
CA ALA A 150 15.38 -13.32 1.61
C ALA A 150 16.46 -12.81 0.65
N LEU A 151 16.72 -13.54 -0.44
CA LEU A 151 17.66 -13.12 -1.49
C LEU A 151 17.15 -11.87 -2.23
N ALA A 152 15.86 -11.78 -2.55
CA ALA A 152 15.29 -10.61 -3.20
C ALA A 152 15.51 -9.34 -2.34
N PHE A 153 15.26 -9.43 -1.03
CA PHE A 153 15.54 -8.33 -0.11
C PHE A 153 17.02 -7.94 -0.07
N LEU A 154 17.91 -8.93 0.05
CA LEU A 154 19.35 -8.67 0.10
C LEU A 154 19.84 -7.97 -1.18
N HIS A 155 19.39 -8.45 -2.35
CA HIS A 155 19.72 -7.84 -3.63
C HIS A 155 19.11 -6.45 -3.82
N GLU A 156 17.88 -6.22 -3.32
CA GLU A 156 17.27 -4.88 -3.33
C GLU A 156 18.09 -3.88 -2.51
N GLN A 157 18.50 -4.25 -1.29
CA GLN A 157 19.32 -3.39 -0.44
C GLN A 157 20.67 -3.04 -1.11
N ASN A 158 21.35 -4.04 -1.67
CA ASN A 158 22.61 -3.85 -2.37
C ASN A 158 22.43 -2.93 -3.60
N TYR A 159 21.35 -3.11 -4.34
CA TYR A 159 21.03 -2.28 -5.51
C TYR A 159 20.75 -0.83 -5.13
N THR A 160 19.94 -0.61 -4.09
CA THR A 160 19.63 0.73 -3.58
C THR A 160 20.88 1.44 -3.06
N ALA A 161 21.74 0.74 -2.31
CA ALA A 161 23.00 1.29 -1.80
C ALA A 161 23.95 1.70 -2.94
N LEU A 162 24.08 0.86 -3.97
CA LEU A 162 24.88 1.17 -5.15
C LEU A 162 24.33 2.41 -5.89
N GLN A 163 23.02 2.51 -6.07
CA GLN A 163 22.41 3.68 -6.71
C GLN A 163 22.64 4.96 -5.91
N GLN A 164 22.61 4.91 -4.57
CA GLN A 164 22.89 6.07 -3.72
C GLN A 164 24.34 6.53 -3.85
N SER A 165 25.29 5.58 -3.85
CA SER A 165 26.72 5.89 -4.03
C SER A 165 27.01 6.59 -5.36
N LEU A 166 26.43 6.10 -6.46
CA LEU A 166 26.60 6.71 -7.79
C LEU A 166 26.01 8.12 -7.88
N LYS A 167 24.87 8.37 -7.23
CA LYS A 167 24.29 9.72 -7.16
C LYS A 167 25.19 10.69 -6.39
N GLN A 168 25.81 10.23 -5.29
CA GLN A 168 26.71 11.05 -4.48
C GLN A 168 28.03 11.35 -5.19
N SER A 169 28.55 10.45 -6.05
CA SER A 169 29.75 10.71 -6.84
C SER A 169 29.54 11.70 -7.98
N SER A 170 28.33 11.78 -8.55
CA SER A 170 28.02 12.75 -9.61
C SER A 170 28.02 14.22 -9.13
N ILE A 171 27.86 14.45 -7.82
CA ILE A 171 27.93 15.80 -7.22
C ILE A 171 29.39 16.28 -7.06
N VAL A 172 30.37 15.38 -6.94
CA VAL A 172 31.79 15.78 -6.82
C VAL A 172 32.49 15.95 -8.17
N SER A 173 31.97 15.39 -9.28
CA SER A 173 32.58 15.58 -10.60
C SER A 173 32.31 16.95 -11.24
N SER A 174 31.32 17.71 -10.77
CA SER A 174 31.03 19.06 -11.27
C SER A 174 31.97 20.15 -10.71
N PHE A 175 32.82 19.84 -9.75
CA PHE A 175 33.77 20.80 -9.15
C PHE A 175 35.19 20.74 -9.73
N LEU A 176 35.49 19.84 -10.67
CA LEU A 176 36.85 19.65 -11.21
C LEU A 176 37.03 20.02 -12.69
N THR A 177 36.14 20.84 -13.26
CA THR A 177 36.35 21.46 -14.57
C THR A 177 36.62 22.96 -14.44
N ARG A 178 37.83 23.30 -13.99
CA ARG A 178 38.43 24.59 -14.35
C ARG A 178 39.83 24.34 -14.92
N PRO A 179 40.04 24.53 -16.23
CA PRO A 179 41.39 24.48 -16.80
C PRO A 179 42.17 25.68 -16.27
N SER A 180 43.27 25.43 -15.56
CA SER A 180 44.29 26.44 -15.26
C SER A 180 45.11 26.66 -16.53
N THR A 181 44.94 27.82 -17.16
CA THR A 181 45.82 28.26 -18.26
C THR A 181 47.19 28.59 -17.70
N PHE A 182 48.15 27.69 -17.92
CA PHE A 182 49.57 27.98 -17.72
C PHE A 182 49.99 29.09 -18.70
N ARG A 183 50.42 30.23 -18.16
CA ARG A 183 50.99 31.35 -18.93
C ARG A 183 52.50 31.38 -18.70
N THR A 184 53.26 31.16 -19.76
CA THR A 184 54.73 31.23 -19.82
C THR A 184 55.24 32.66 -19.58
N PRO A 185 56.40 32.87 -18.93
CA PRO A 185 56.95 34.21 -18.72
C PRO A 185 57.87 34.63 -19.88
N ALA A 186 57.68 35.85 -20.39
CA ALA A 186 58.64 36.55 -21.24
C ALA A 186 58.73 38.02 -20.79
N ALA A 187 59.95 38.56 -20.78
CA ALA A 187 60.40 39.72 -20.03
C ALA A 187 60.13 41.10 -20.70
N GLN A 188 59.74 42.08 -19.85
CA GLN A 188 60.14 43.52 -19.72
C GLN A 188 60.22 44.46 -20.95
N PRO A 189 60.09 45.82 -20.82
CA PRO A 189 60.47 46.67 -19.67
C PRO A 189 59.48 47.80 -19.27
N ALA A 190 59.93 48.58 -18.29
CA ALA A 190 59.21 49.50 -17.41
C ALA A 190 58.79 50.87 -18.01
N SER A 191 57.75 51.46 -17.41
CA SER A 191 57.70 52.90 -17.05
C SER A 191 56.49 53.20 -16.13
N ASN A 192 56.78 53.81 -14.98
CA ASN A 192 55.87 54.46 -14.03
C ASN A 192 55.89 55.99 -14.28
N PRO A 193 55.17 56.88 -13.54
CA PRO A 193 54.14 56.71 -12.49
C PRO A 193 52.89 57.61 -12.70
N ILE A 194 51.93 57.60 -11.77
CA ILE A 194 51.50 58.77 -10.95
C ILE A 194 50.34 58.39 -10.02
N ASN A 195 50.51 58.77 -8.75
CA ASN A 195 49.57 58.64 -7.64
C ASN A 195 48.33 59.51 -7.80
N ARG A 196 47.18 59.05 -7.28
CA ARG A 196 46.27 59.95 -6.56
C ARG A 196 45.54 59.25 -5.41
N ILE A 197 45.83 59.77 -4.23
CA ILE A 197 45.21 59.51 -2.92
C ILE A 197 43.87 60.28 -2.85
N THR A 198 42.85 59.67 -2.24
CA THR A 198 41.94 60.26 -1.22
C THR A 198 41.04 59.12 -0.71
N ASN A 199 41.25 58.55 0.48
CA ASN A 199 40.86 59.02 1.83
C ASN A 199 39.35 59.33 2.00
N SER A 200 38.64 58.42 2.68
CA SER A 200 37.80 58.67 3.87
C SER A 200 37.25 57.32 4.39
N HIS A 201 37.77 56.82 5.53
CA HIS A 201 37.17 56.93 6.88
C HIS A 201 35.79 56.27 7.01
N SER A 202 35.69 55.06 7.61
CA SER A 202 35.40 54.80 9.05
C SER A 202 33.93 55.10 9.40
N THR A 203 33.15 54.36 10.18
CA THR A 203 33.32 53.20 11.07
C THR A 203 31.92 52.93 11.66
N PHE A 204 31.67 51.67 12.01
CA PHE A 204 30.87 51.20 13.15
C PHE A 204 29.32 51.31 13.23
N SER A 205 28.80 50.22 13.80
CA SER A 205 27.71 50.10 14.77
C SER A 205 26.31 49.67 14.30
N ASN A 206 26.07 48.36 14.51
CA ASN A 206 25.00 47.74 15.30
C ASN A 206 23.63 48.43 15.40
N LYS A 207 22.56 47.68 15.09
CA LYS A 207 21.43 47.55 16.02
C LYS A 207 20.59 46.29 15.82
N THR A 208 20.34 45.67 16.96
CA THR A 208 19.42 44.57 17.30
C THR A 208 17.94 44.97 17.24
N ARG A 209 17.06 44.00 16.92
CA ARG A 209 15.75 43.69 17.55
C ARG A 209 15.08 42.60 16.70
N ASP A 210 14.85 41.37 17.18
CA ASP A 210 13.90 40.91 18.21
C ASP A 210 12.44 41.00 17.74
N SER A 211 11.82 39.83 17.47
CA SER A 211 10.45 39.43 17.86
C SER A 211 9.92 38.23 17.05
N SER A 212 9.66 37.16 17.81
CA SER A 212 8.57 36.17 17.71
C SER A 212 7.47 36.35 16.66
N SER A 213 7.08 35.26 15.99
CA SER A 213 5.74 34.65 16.16
C SER A 213 5.54 33.39 15.30
N VAL A 214 5.04 32.36 15.97
CA VAL A 214 4.38 31.16 15.43
C VAL A 214 3.08 31.59 14.75
N SER A 215 2.78 31.06 13.56
CA SER A 215 1.42 31.01 13.02
C SER A 215 1.28 29.91 11.97
N THR A 216 0.51 28.89 12.35
CA THR A 216 -0.12 27.86 11.51
C THR A 216 -1.09 28.46 10.49
N PRO A 217 -1.21 27.91 9.27
CA PRO A 217 -2.33 28.22 8.38
C PRO A 217 -3.57 27.35 8.69
N PRO A 218 -4.79 27.88 8.44
CA PRO A 218 -6.04 27.34 8.98
C PRO A 218 -6.67 26.22 8.14
N THR A 219 -7.33 25.33 8.88
CA THR A 219 -8.28 24.31 8.43
C THR A 219 -9.51 24.94 7.78
N LEU A 220 -9.74 24.67 6.49
CA LEU A 220 -11.04 24.90 5.86
C LEU A 220 -11.95 23.70 6.14
N VAL A 221 -12.76 23.83 7.19
CA VAL A 221 -13.94 23.00 7.43
C VAL A 221 -15.02 23.43 6.42
N THR A 222 -15.29 22.59 5.43
CA THR A 222 -16.51 22.69 4.62
C THR A 222 -17.38 21.48 4.93
N SER A 223 -18.44 21.71 5.69
CA SER A 223 -19.54 20.78 5.91
C SER A 223 -20.25 20.50 4.58
N PRO A 224 -20.56 19.23 4.23
CA PRO A 224 -21.45 18.95 3.11
C PRO A 224 -22.92 19.21 3.49
N PRO A 225 -23.76 19.71 2.57
CA PRO A 225 -25.15 20.01 2.84
C PRO A 225 -26.00 18.74 3.03
N LYS A 226 -26.90 18.77 4.00
CA LYS A 226 -27.98 17.79 4.16
C LYS A 226 -29.01 17.99 3.05
N THR A 227 -28.96 17.19 2.00
CA THR A 227 -30.07 17.02 1.06
C THR A 227 -30.55 15.56 1.11
N LYS A 228 -31.80 15.38 1.54
CA LYS A 228 -32.51 14.10 1.48
C LYS A 228 -32.69 13.70 0.01
N PRO A 229 -32.45 12.44 -0.39
CA PRO A 229 -32.81 12.00 -1.74
C PRO A 229 -34.34 11.91 -1.87
N PRO A 230 -34.92 12.16 -3.05
CA PRO A 230 -36.35 12.01 -3.26
C PRO A 230 -36.65 10.51 -3.42
N TYR A 231 -37.18 9.87 -2.39
CA TYR A 231 -37.76 8.54 -2.56
C TYR A 231 -39.11 8.68 -3.27
N LYS A 232 -39.16 8.40 -4.57
CA LYS A 232 -40.41 8.06 -5.25
C LYS A 232 -40.78 6.63 -4.84
N ARG A 233 -41.89 6.48 -4.12
CA ARG A 233 -42.48 5.19 -3.77
C ARG A 233 -43.38 4.77 -4.94
N PHE A 234 -42.90 3.86 -5.78
CA PHE A 234 -43.73 3.26 -6.84
C PHE A 234 -44.83 2.41 -6.19
N THR A 235 -46.08 2.73 -6.48
CA THR A 235 -47.24 1.91 -6.10
C THR A 235 -47.43 0.78 -7.12
N ALA A 236 -48.09 -0.31 -6.73
CA ALA A 236 -48.23 -1.54 -7.53
C ALA A 236 -49.02 -1.38 -8.85
N ALA A 237 -49.38 -0.16 -9.25
CA ALA A 237 -50.10 0.13 -10.49
C ALA A 237 -49.19 0.56 -11.66
N GLU A 238 -47.92 0.92 -11.43
CA GLU A 238 -46.99 1.39 -12.50
C GLU A 238 -46.09 0.27 -13.07
N LEU A 239 -46.39 -1.01 -12.78
CA LEU A 239 -45.58 -2.17 -13.21
C LEU A 239 -46.30 -3.08 -14.22
N ARG A 240 -47.33 -2.54 -14.90
CA ARG A 240 -48.03 -3.21 -16.01
C ARG A 240 -48.32 -2.21 -17.14
N GLU A 241 -47.27 -1.84 -17.87
CA GLU A 241 -47.36 -1.45 -19.28
C GLU A 241 -46.07 -1.84 -19.99
#